data_AF-A0A433CH67-F1
#
_entry.id   AF-A0A433CH67-F1
#
_cell.length_a   1.000
_cell.length_b   1.000
_cell.length_c   1.000
_cell.angle_alpha   90.00
_cell.angle_beta   90.00
_cell.angle_gamma   90.00
#
_symmetry.space_group_name_H-M   'P 1'
#
loop_
_entity.id
_entity.type
_entity.pdbx_description
1 polymer ?
#
loop_
_entity_poly.entity_id
_entity_poly.type
_entity_poly.pdbx_seq_one_letter_code
_entity_poly.pdbx_strand_id
1 'polypeptide(L)'
;MAHLVETMAFVGQTPWHGLGNQLSPHQPIEVWAQQAGMDWRIESSDVSYMAQNEKGQSIIMPFEEQRVLYRSDTHAPLSVVSQRFQEVQPMEILNFYRDLTEQSGFELETAGVLKGGKKFWALARTGQSTALKGKDVSNGYILLATACDGTLATTAQFTSIRVVCNNTLAIALRNRSTSAGVVKVPHSTRFDAEKVKQQLGISVRAWD
;
A
#
# COMPACT_ATOMS: atom_id res chain seq x y z
N MET A 1 16.22 -12.99 -5.47
CA MET A 1 15.90 -11.84 -6.34
C MET A 1 15.15 -10.80 -5.51
N ALA A 2 15.55 -9.52 -5.56
CA ALA A 2 15.15 -8.49 -4.58
C ALA A 2 13.98 -7.56 -5.03
N HIS A 3 13.11 -8.00 -5.96
CA HIS A 3 11.89 -7.24 -6.30
C HIS A 3 10.86 -7.30 -5.16
N LEU A 4 10.80 -8.45 -4.46
CA LEU A 4 9.89 -8.75 -3.34
C LEU A 4 8.39 -8.57 -3.66
N VAL A 5 8.04 -8.53 -4.94
CA VAL A 5 6.65 -8.60 -5.42
C VAL A 5 6.10 -10.00 -5.17
N GLU A 6 4.94 -10.06 -4.51
CA GLU A 6 4.13 -11.28 -4.41
C GLU A 6 3.15 -11.32 -5.57
N THR A 7 2.28 -10.31 -5.65
CA THR A 7 1.33 -10.11 -6.74
C THR A 7 1.24 -8.62 -7.04
N MET A 8 1.02 -8.26 -8.30
CA MET A 8 0.74 -6.88 -8.69
C MET A 8 -0.04 -6.85 -9.99
N ALA A 9 -0.72 -5.73 -10.23
CA ALA A 9 -1.30 -5.40 -11.51
C ALA A 9 -0.69 -4.09 -12.04
N PHE A 10 -0.71 -3.92 -13.36
CA PHE A 10 -0.23 -2.70 -13.99
C PHE A 10 -0.98 -2.38 -15.29
N VAL A 11 -0.98 -1.10 -15.65
CA VAL A 11 -1.38 -0.58 -16.96
C VAL A 11 -0.14 0.00 -17.66
N GLY A 12 -0.18 0.02 -18.99
CA GLY A 12 0.87 0.63 -19.81
C GLY A 12 2.11 -0.25 -19.93
N GLN A 13 3.29 0.33 -19.68
CA GLN A 13 4.56 -0.36 -19.90
C GLN A 13 4.79 -1.50 -18.91
N THR A 14 5.23 -2.65 -19.43
CA THR A 14 5.60 -3.81 -18.61
C THR A 14 6.70 -3.44 -17.62
N PRO A 15 6.54 -3.75 -16.32
CA PRO A 15 7.60 -3.60 -15.34
C PRO A 15 8.88 -4.31 -15.77
N TRP A 16 10.04 -3.74 -15.44
CA TRP A 16 11.35 -4.26 -15.88
C TRP A 16 11.61 -5.72 -15.52
N HIS A 17 11.00 -6.22 -14.43
CA HIS A 17 11.12 -7.60 -13.98
C HIS A 17 10.14 -8.56 -14.67
N GLY A 18 9.24 -8.07 -15.52
CA GLY A 18 8.26 -8.88 -16.25
C GLY A 18 7.19 -9.53 -15.38
N LEU A 19 6.99 -9.07 -14.14
CA LEU A 19 5.98 -9.62 -13.21
C LEU A 19 4.74 -8.73 -13.18
N GLY A 20 3.61 -9.34 -12.88
CA GLY A 20 2.33 -8.68 -12.67
C GLY A 20 1.32 -8.95 -13.77
N ASN A 21 0.07 -8.65 -13.48
CA ASN A 21 -1.06 -8.81 -14.39
C ASN A 21 -1.28 -7.51 -15.15
N GLN A 22 -1.16 -7.57 -16.48
CA GLN A 22 -1.44 -6.41 -17.33
C GLN A 22 -2.95 -6.18 -17.43
N LEU A 23 -3.39 -4.97 -17.14
CA LEU A 23 -4.77 -4.53 -17.28
C LEU A 23 -4.92 -3.57 -18.45
N SER A 24 -6.12 -3.50 -19.02
CA SER A 24 -6.47 -2.37 -19.86
C SER A 24 -6.64 -1.12 -18.98
N PRO A 25 -6.49 0.09 -19.56
CA PRO A 25 -6.82 1.33 -18.85
C PRO A 25 -8.27 1.36 -18.35
N HIS A 26 -8.54 2.19 -17.34
CA HIS A 26 -9.88 2.48 -16.79
C HIS A 26 -10.64 1.26 -16.23
N GLN A 27 -9.92 0.23 -15.79
CA GLN A 27 -10.55 -0.90 -15.08
C GLN A 27 -11.05 -0.47 -13.69
N PRO A 28 -12.18 -1.01 -13.22
CA PRO A 28 -12.74 -0.66 -11.92
C PRO A 28 -11.88 -1.20 -10.78
N ILE A 29 -12.03 -0.60 -9.58
CA ILE A 29 -11.23 -0.90 -8.39
C ILE A 29 -11.28 -2.40 -8.01
N GLU A 30 -12.41 -3.05 -8.25
CA GLU A 30 -12.62 -4.46 -7.94
C GLU A 30 -11.74 -5.37 -8.81
N VAL A 31 -11.55 -5.01 -10.09
CA VAL A 31 -10.61 -5.70 -10.98
C VAL A 31 -9.17 -5.47 -10.52
N TRP A 32 -8.84 -4.25 -10.08
CA TRP A 32 -7.53 -3.98 -9.47
C TRP A 32 -7.31 -4.81 -8.20
N ALA A 33 -8.29 -4.92 -7.32
CA ALA A 33 -8.20 -5.70 -6.09
C ALA A 33 -7.86 -7.16 -6.40
N GLN A 34 -8.57 -7.77 -7.34
CA GLN A 34 -8.32 -9.17 -7.73
C GLN A 34 -6.94 -9.33 -8.38
N GLN A 35 -6.66 -8.51 -9.40
CA GLN A 35 -5.48 -8.69 -10.25
C GLN A 35 -4.18 -8.24 -9.57
N ALA A 36 -4.26 -7.32 -8.61
CA ALA A 36 -3.12 -6.92 -7.78
C ALA A 36 -2.90 -7.86 -6.58
N GLY A 37 -3.81 -8.81 -6.34
CA GLY A 37 -3.76 -9.71 -5.19
C GLY A 37 -4.09 -9.02 -3.86
N MET A 38 -5.00 -8.05 -3.89
CA MET A 38 -5.45 -7.21 -2.78
C MET A 38 -6.91 -7.48 -2.37
N ASP A 39 -7.57 -8.48 -2.96
CA ASP A 39 -8.96 -8.88 -2.65
C ASP A 39 -9.04 -9.83 -1.44
N TRP A 40 -8.59 -9.33 -0.29
CA TRP A 40 -8.63 -10.03 1.01
C TRP A 40 -8.56 -9.00 2.15
N ARG A 41 -8.88 -9.44 3.37
CA ARG A 41 -8.86 -8.60 4.56
C ARG A 41 -7.74 -8.99 5.51
N ILE A 42 -7.15 -8.00 6.14
CA ILE A 42 -6.31 -8.19 7.32
C ILE A 42 -7.27 -8.47 8.48
N GLU A 43 -7.19 -9.67 9.01
CA GLU A 43 -7.89 -10.11 10.21
C GLU A 43 -6.91 -10.15 11.38
N SER A 44 -7.42 -10.24 12.60
CA SER A 44 -6.56 -10.33 13.78
C SER A 44 -7.07 -11.28 14.86
N SER A 45 -6.14 -11.77 15.67
CA SER A 45 -6.43 -12.65 16.81
C SER A 45 -5.38 -12.42 17.91
N ASP A 46 -5.75 -12.70 19.16
CA ASP A 46 -4.84 -12.56 20.29
C ASP A 46 -3.66 -13.53 20.17
N VAL A 47 -2.48 -13.06 20.58
CA VAL A 47 -1.28 -13.91 20.59
C VAL A 47 -1.27 -14.75 21.86
N SER A 48 -0.94 -16.02 21.70
CA SER A 48 -0.53 -16.89 22.81
C SER A 48 0.82 -17.52 22.48
N TYR A 49 1.63 -17.78 23.50
CA TYR A 49 2.94 -18.43 23.37
C TYR A 49 3.02 -19.70 24.21
N MET A 50 3.86 -20.63 23.76
CA MET A 50 4.15 -21.85 24.51
C MET A 50 5.31 -21.60 25.46
N ALA A 51 5.10 -21.89 26.74
CA ALA A 51 6.12 -21.90 27.78
C ALA A 51 6.21 -23.29 28.43
N GLN A 52 7.23 -23.50 29.26
CA GLN A 52 7.33 -24.70 30.11
C GLN A 52 7.17 -24.29 31.57
N ASN A 53 6.38 -25.04 32.33
CA ASN A 53 6.33 -24.87 33.78
C ASN A 53 7.58 -25.50 34.46
N GLU A 54 7.71 -25.32 35.78
CA GLU A 54 8.83 -25.90 36.56
C GLU A 54 8.94 -27.44 36.46
N LYS A 55 7.85 -28.11 36.08
CA LYS A 55 7.79 -29.57 35.88
C LYS A 55 8.09 -30.00 34.44
N GLY A 56 8.49 -29.06 33.57
CA GLY A 56 8.81 -29.31 32.16
C GLY A 56 7.60 -29.53 31.25
N GLN A 57 6.38 -29.27 31.72
CA GLN A 57 5.15 -29.43 30.92
C GLN A 57 4.91 -28.17 30.07
N SER A 58 4.52 -28.36 28.81
CA SER A 58 4.12 -27.26 27.94
C SER A 58 2.80 -26.64 28.40
N ILE A 59 2.82 -25.33 28.61
CA ILE A 59 1.65 -24.51 28.94
C ILE A 59 1.48 -23.41 27.90
N ILE A 60 0.24 -23.04 27.62
CA ILE A 60 -0.10 -21.93 26.71
C ILE A 60 -0.37 -20.70 27.57
N MET A 61 0.38 -19.63 27.30
CA MET A 61 0.28 -18.35 28.01
C MET A 61 -0.21 -17.28 27.05
N PRO A 62 -1.19 -16.44 27.44
CA PRO A 62 -1.62 -15.32 26.62
C PRO A 62 -0.53 -14.23 26.60
N PHE A 63 -0.44 -13.49 25.49
CA PHE A 63 0.33 -12.26 25.40
C PHE A 63 -0.62 -11.09 25.12
N GLU A 64 -1.34 -10.66 26.16
CA GLU A 64 -2.51 -9.77 26.07
C GLU A 64 -2.23 -8.42 25.37
N GLU A 65 -1.01 -7.90 25.45
CA GLU A 65 -0.62 -6.64 24.81
C GLU A 65 -0.39 -6.75 23.29
N GLN A 66 -0.38 -7.97 22.75
CA GLN A 66 -0.07 -8.25 21.35
C GLN A 66 -1.19 -9.05 20.67
N ARG A 67 -1.43 -8.72 19.40
CA ARG A 67 -2.27 -9.49 18.49
C ARG A 67 -1.50 -9.83 17.23
N VAL A 68 -1.86 -10.93 16.59
CA VAL A 68 -1.34 -11.31 15.28
C VAL A 68 -2.28 -10.80 14.20
N LEU A 69 -1.72 -10.18 13.17
CA LEU A 69 -2.40 -9.86 11.92
C LEU A 69 -2.18 -11.01 10.94
N TYR A 70 -3.23 -11.44 10.26
CA TYR A 70 -3.17 -12.51 9.27
C TYR A 70 -4.14 -12.25 8.12
N ARG A 71 -3.95 -12.94 6.99
CA ARG A 71 -4.82 -12.79 5.83
C ARG A 71 -6.09 -13.62 5.98
N SER A 72 -7.25 -13.04 5.64
CA SER A 72 -8.54 -13.75 5.67
C SER A 72 -8.64 -14.92 4.69
N ASP A 73 -7.89 -14.90 3.59
CA ASP A 73 -7.97 -15.88 2.50
C ASP A 73 -7.16 -17.16 2.77
N THR A 74 -5.97 -17.00 3.33
CA THR A 74 -4.95 -18.04 3.47
C THR A 74 -4.60 -18.32 4.93
N HIS A 75 -5.05 -17.48 5.85
CA HIS A 75 -4.63 -17.46 7.25
C HIS A 75 -3.12 -17.28 7.45
N ALA A 76 -2.41 -16.82 6.42
CA ALA A 76 -0.97 -16.60 6.48
C ALA A 76 -0.66 -15.45 7.47
N PRO A 77 0.27 -15.65 8.41
CA PRO A 77 0.62 -14.63 9.40
C PRO A 77 1.40 -13.49 8.73
N LEU A 78 1.02 -12.26 9.04
CA LEU A 78 1.64 -11.05 8.51
C LEU A 78 2.61 -10.44 9.50
N SER A 79 2.13 -10.11 10.70
CA SER A 79 2.92 -9.52 11.78
C SER A 79 2.27 -9.68 13.13
N VAL A 80 3.08 -9.70 14.19
CA VAL A 80 2.61 -9.43 15.56
C VAL A 80 2.69 -7.93 15.80
N VAL A 81 1.64 -7.35 16.36
CA VAL A 81 1.51 -5.91 16.62
C VAL A 81 0.88 -5.66 17.98
N SER A 82 1.08 -4.47 18.53
CA SER A 82 0.38 -4.05 19.75
C SER A 82 -1.13 -3.97 19.55
N GLN A 83 -1.92 -4.15 20.60
CA GLN A 83 -3.38 -4.00 20.53
C GLN A 83 -3.87 -2.66 19.95
N ARG A 84 -3.12 -1.57 20.18
CA ARG A 84 -3.44 -0.23 19.65
C ARG A 84 -3.16 -0.03 18.15
N PHE A 85 -2.50 -0.98 17.49
CA PHE A 85 -2.12 -0.85 16.08
C PHE A 85 -3.37 -0.68 15.22
N GLN A 86 -3.34 0.27 14.28
CA GLN A 86 -4.39 0.55 13.32
C GLN A 86 -3.89 0.12 11.94
N GLU A 87 -4.32 -1.06 11.53
CA GLU A 87 -4.12 -1.61 10.20
C GLU A 87 -4.92 -0.83 9.16
N VAL A 88 -4.35 -0.69 7.97
CA VAL A 88 -5.04 -0.16 6.80
C VAL A 88 -5.28 -1.33 5.86
N GLN A 89 -6.54 -1.56 5.50
CA GLN A 89 -6.94 -2.69 4.69
C GLN A 89 -6.45 -2.51 3.25
N PRO A 90 -6.10 -3.59 2.53
CA PRO A 90 -5.70 -3.52 1.12
C PRO A 90 -6.74 -2.77 0.26
N MET A 91 -8.03 -3.03 0.50
CA MET A 91 -9.12 -2.36 -0.20
C MET A 91 -9.20 -0.85 0.10
N GLU A 92 -8.82 -0.39 1.31
CA GLU A 92 -8.75 1.04 1.62
C GLU A 92 -7.65 1.75 0.82
N ILE A 93 -6.54 1.05 0.51
CA ILE A 93 -5.46 1.59 -0.33
C ILE A 93 -5.94 1.82 -1.76
N LEU A 94 -6.75 0.92 -2.32
CA LEU A 94 -7.30 1.10 -3.67
C LEU A 94 -8.42 2.14 -3.69
N ASN A 95 -9.33 2.11 -2.71
CA ASN A 95 -10.43 3.05 -2.62
C ASN A 95 -9.98 4.50 -2.42
N PHE A 96 -8.76 4.74 -1.90
CA PHE A 96 -8.15 6.07 -1.89
C PHE A 96 -8.13 6.73 -3.28
N TYR A 97 -8.09 5.94 -4.36
CA TYR A 97 -8.00 6.42 -5.73
C TYR A 97 -9.34 6.50 -6.45
N ARG A 98 -10.43 5.97 -5.90
CA ARG A 98 -11.71 5.80 -6.62
C ARG A 98 -12.20 7.13 -7.20
N ASP A 99 -12.38 8.12 -6.35
CA ASP A 99 -12.78 9.47 -6.71
C ASP A 99 -11.72 10.23 -7.51
N LEU A 100 -10.42 9.98 -7.27
CA LEU A 100 -9.34 10.55 -8.08
C LEU A 100 -9.43 10.09 -9.53
N THR A 101 -9.72 8.80 -9.74
CA THR A 101 -9.86 8.20 -11.07
C THR A 101 -11.17 8.58 -11.75
N GLU A 102 -12.26 8.71 -10.99
CA GLU A 102 -13.58 9.03 -11.52
C GLU A 102 -13.75 10.53 -11.83
N GLN A 103 -13.12 11.41 -11.04
CA GLN A 103 -13.45 12.84 -11.04
C GLN A 103 -12.26 13.77 -11.32
N SER A 104 -11.02 13.30 -11.11
CA SER A 104 -9.82 14.17 -11.18
C SER A 104 -8.91 13.86 -12.36
N GLY A 105 -9.30 12.93 -13.24
CA GLY A 105 -8.51 12.51 -14.41
C GLY A 105 -7.23 11.77 -14.05
N PHE A 106 -7.14 11.24 -12.82
CA PHE A 106 -6.01 10.40 -12.42
C PHE A 106 -6.22 9.00 -13.00
N GLU A 107 -5.13 8.31 -13.30
CA GLU A 107 -5.22 6.95 -13.85
C GLU A 107 -4.40 6.00 -12.99
N LEU A 108 -5.05 5.00 -12.39
CA LEU A 108 -4.32 3.92 -11.70
C LEU A 108 -3.37 3.24 -12.69
N GLU A 109 -2.10 3.15 -12.30
CA GLU A 109 -1.05 2.64 -13.18
C GLU A 109 -0.41 1.37 -12.63
N THR A 110 -0.25 1.25 -11.32
CA THR A 110 0.29 0.05 -10.66
C THR A 110 -0.29 -0.10 -9.27
N ALA A 111 -0.57 -1.33 -8.85
CA ALA A 111 -0.88 -1.65 -7.47
C ALA A 111 -0.42 -3.07 -7.15
N GLY A 112 -0.17 -3.37 -5.88
CA GLY A 112 0.23 -4.73 -5.52
C GLY A 112 0.60 -4.94 -4.06
N VAL A 113 1.04 -6.18 -3.84
CA VAL A 113 1.47 -6.73 -2.56
C VAL A 113 2.97 -7.07 -2.62
N LEU A 114 3.70 -6.66 -1.59
CA LEU A 114 5.12 -6.95 -1.42
C LEU A 114 5.35 -7.74 -0.13
N LYS A 115 6.49 -8.45 -0.10
CA LYS A 115 7.04 -9.10 1.10
C LYS A 115 6.08 -10.10 1.77
N GLY A 116 5.35 -10.89 1.00
CA GLY A 116 4.47 -11.94 1.55
C GLY A 116 3.28 -11.35 2.30
N GLY A 117 2.62 -10.35 1.73
CA GLY A 117 1.44 -9.72 2.33
C GLY A 117 1.74 -8.62 3.34
N LYS A 118 3.01 -8.28 3.61
CA LYS A 118 3.35 -7.35 4.70
C LYS A 118 3.31 -5.89 4.30
N LYS A 119 3.37 -5.61 2.99
CA LYS A 119 3.34 -4.24 2.44
C LYS A 119 2.46 -4.18 1.22
N PHE A 120 1.77 -3.08 1.04
CA PHE A 120 0.93 -2.82 -0.12
C PHE A 120 1.19 -1.43 -0.66
N TRP A 121 1.00 -1.26 -1.96
CA TRP A 121 1.04 0.04 -2.58
C TRP A 121 0.03 0.13 -3.72
N ALA A 122 -0.38 1.35 -4.01
CA ALA A 122 -0.99 1.72 -5.27
C ALA A 122 -0.40 3.05 -5.75
N LEU A 123 -0.48 3.28 -7.06
CA LEU A 123 0.09 4.44 -7.72
C LEU A 123 -0.86 4.84 -8.85
N ALA A 124 -1.22 6.12 -8.88
CA ALA A 124 -1.94 6.70 -10.00
C ALA A 124 -1.12 7.82 -10.65
N ARG A 125 -1.17 7.90 -11.98
CA ARG A 125 -0.66 9.01 -12.77
C ARG A 125 -1.60 10.20 -12.60
N THR A 126 -1.04 11.40 -12.41
CA THR A 126 -1.82 12.63 -12.15
C THR A 126 -2.20 13.42 -13.41
N GLY A 127 -1.82 12.93 -14.59
CA GLY A 127 -1.91 13.67 -15.86
C GLY A 127 -0.85 14.76 -16.03
N GLN A 128 -0.14 15.15 -14.96
CA GLN A 128 0.96 16.11 -15.05
C GLN A 128 2.22 15.44 -15.61
N SER A 129 2.90 16.13 -16.53
CA SER A 129 4.19 15.67 -17.06
C SER A 129 5.13 16.84 -17.29
N THR A 130 6.43 16.56 -17.26
CA THR A 130 7.49 17.53 -17.55
C THR A 130 8.43 16.94 -18.58
N ALA A 131 8.60 17.65 -19.69
CA ALA A 131 9.63 17.31 -20.67
C ALA A 131 11.01 17.62 -20.09
N LEU A 132 11.91 16.64 -20.11
CA LEU A 132 13.31 16.81 -19.74
C LEU A 132 14.13 17.21 -20.97
N LYS A 133 15.41 17.55 -20.78
CA LYS A 133 16.33 17.73 -21.92
C LYS A 133 16.53 16.37 -22.60
N GLY A 134 16.34 16.32 -23.92
CA GLY A 134 16.18 15.05 -24.65
C GLY A 134 14.69 14.74 -24.83
N LYS A 135 14.33 13.73 -25.63
CA LYS A 135 12.90 13.39 -25.86
C LYS A 135 12.24 12.68 -24.66
N ASP A 136 12.78 12.87 -23.45
CA ASP A 136 12.35 12.18 -22.24
C ASP A 136 11.24 12.95 -21.54
N VAL A 137 10.24 12.23 -21.06
CA VAL A 137 9.08 12.79 -20.34
C VAL A 137 9.03 12.18 -18.96
N SER A 138 9.04 13.03 -17.93
CA SER A 138 8.83 12.64 -16.54
C SER A 138 7.36 12.84 -16.18
N ASN A 139 6.66 11.77 -15.79
CA ASN A 139 5.27 11.84 -15.35
C ASN A 139 5.18 12.08 -13.85
N GLY A 140 4.14 12.79 -13.41
CA GLY A 140 3.76 12.94 -12.02
C GLY A 140 2.84 11.81 -11.57
N TYR A 141 3.08 11.29 -10.37
CA TYR A 141 2.28 10.25 -9.74
C TYR A 141 1.91 10.62 -8.32
N ILE A 142 0.81 10.06 -7.84
CA ILE A 142 0.43 10.00 -6.43
C ILE A 142 0.58 8.57 -5.92
N LEU A 143 1.51 8.37 -5.01
CA LEU A 143 1.81 7.09 -4.35
C LEU A 143 1.08 7.02 -3.02
N LEU A 144 0.45 5.89 -2.72
CA LEU A 144 0.02 5.50 -1.38
C LEU A 144 0.61 4.12 -1.07
N ALA A 145 1.31 4.01 0.05
CA ALA A 145 1.90 2.76 0.49
C ALA A 145 1.82 2.59 2.01
N THR A 146 1.69 1.35 2.47
CA THR A 146 1.60 1.01 3.89
C THR A 146 2.28 -0.32 4.20
N ALA A 147 2.54 -0.59 5.47
CA ALA A 147 3.02 -1.88 5.94
C ALA A 147 2.36 -2.30 7.25
N CYS A 148 1.83 -3.51 7.31
CA CYS A 148 1.23 -4.05 8.52
C CYS A 148 2.28 -4.59 9.53
N ASP A 149 3.56 -4.59 9.16
CA ASP A 149 4.69 -4.97 10.04
C ASP A 149 5.33 -3.77 10.77
N GLY A 150 4.73 -2.58 10.65
CA GLY A 150 5.22 -1.35 11.29
C GLY A 150 6.49 -0.76 10.66
N THR A 151 7.06 -1.37 9.62
CA THR A 151 8.29 -0.88 8.98
C THR A 151 8.06 0.31 8.03
N LEU A 152 6.80 0.67 7.78
CA LEU A 152 6.39 1.82 6.97
C LEU A 152 5.04 2.32 7.49
N ALA A 153 4.98 3.56 7.97
CA ALA A 153 3.72 4.25 8.21
C ALA A 153 2.94 4.40 6.90
N THR A 154 1.61 4.40 6.96
CA THR A 154 0.79 4.69 5.78
C THR A 154 1.16 6.06 5.22
N THR A 155 1.81 6.06 4.06
CA THR A 155 2.46 7.22 3.47
C THR A 155 1.86 7.49 2.11
N ALA A 156 1.30 8.69 1.95
CA ALA A 156 0.85 9.22 0.68
C ALA A 156 1.79 10.33 0.23
N GLN A 157 2.23 10.33 -1.04
CA GLN A 157 3.10 11.37 -1.55
C GLN A 157 3.09 11.50 -3.07
N PHE A 158 3.38 12.71 -3.55
CA PHE A 158 3.70 12.89 -4.96
C PHE A 158 5.10 12.36 -5.28
N THR A 159 5.25 11.77 -6.46
CA THR A 159 6.55 11.27 -6.94
C THR A 159 6.60 11.28 -8.46
N SER A 160 7.81 11.37 -9.03
CA SER A 160 8.05 11.10 -10.47
C SER A 160 8.45 9.66 -10.75
N ILE A 161 8.52 8.82 -9.70
CA ILE A 161 8.98 7.44 -9.79
C ILE A 161 7.79 6.51 -9.97
N ARG A 162 7.78 5.79 -11.09
CA ARG A 162 6.86 4.68 -11.31
C ARG A 162 7.23 3.52 -10.40
N VAL A 163 6.40 3.27 -9.38
CA VAL A 163 6.63 2.20 -8.39
C VAL A 163 6.09 0.86 -8.91
N VAL A 164 6.98 -0.07 -9.22
CA VAL A 164 6.61 -1.42 -9.68
C VAL A 164 7.07 -2.53 -8.75
N CYS A 165 7.99 -2.24 -7.82
CA CYS A 165 8.53 -3.22 -6.88
C CYS A 165 9.05 -2.55 -5.60
N ASN A 166 9.51 -3.36 -4.64
CA ASN A 166 10.03 -2.87 -3.36
C ASN A 166 11.22 -1.91 -3.51
N ASN A 167 12.08 -2.10 -4.52
CA ASN A 167 13.24 -1.22 -4.74
C ASN A 167 12.78 0.17 -5.19
N THR A 168 11.90 0.25 -6.20
CA THR A 168 11.34 1.52 -6.67
C THR A 168 10.52 2.21 -5.59
N LEU A 169 9.80 1.44 -4.76
CA LEU A 169 9.06 1.97 -3.61
C LEU A 169 10.02 2.62 -2.60
N ALA A 170 11.12 1.94 -2.26
CA ALA A 170 12.11 2.47 -1.33
C ALA A 170 12.76 3.76 -1.85
N ILE A 171 13.03 3.86 -3.16
CA ILE A 171 13.56 5.08 -3.78
C ILE A 171 12.51 6.20 -3.75
N ALA A 172 11.27 5.90 -4.14
CA ALA A 172 10.16 6.87 -4.10
C ALA A 172 9.99 7.46 -2.70
N LEU A 173 9.96 6.63 -1.65
CA LEU A 173 9.79 7.07 -0.26
C LEU A 173 11.01 7.82 0.32
N ARG A 174 12.20 7.68 -0.29
CA ARG A 174 13.40 8.42 0.10
C ARG A 174 13.52 9.77 -0.60
N ASN A 175 12.88 9.94 -1.76
CA ASN A 175 13.00 11.14 -2.57
C ASN A 175 12.22 12.32 -1.94
N ARG A 176 12.84 12.96 -0.94
CA ARG A 176 12.31 14.11 -0.19
C ARG A 176 12.60 15.45 -0.87
N SER A 177 12.71 15.49 -2.20
CA SER A 177 13.22 16.69 -2.87
C SER A 177 12.30 17.92 -2.73
N THR A 178 11.09 17.77 -2.21
CA THR A 178 10.27 18.86 -1.66
C THR A 178 9.50 18.36 -0.44
N SER A 179 9.69 18.96 0.73
CA SER A 179 8.90 18.70 1.94
C SER A 179 7.40 19.05 1.80
N ALA A 180 7.03 19.77 0.75
CA ALA A 180 5.66 19.94 0.30
C ALA A 180 5.27 18.71 -0.56
N GLY A 181 4.36 17.87 -0.04
CA GLY A 181 3.77 16.77 -0.81
C GLY A 181 3.94 15.35 -0.23
N VAL A 182 4.24 15.22 1.07
CA VAL A 182 4.27 13.92 1.78
C VAL A 182 3.37 13.99 3.01
N VAL A 183 2.44 13.05 3.14
CA VAL A 183 1.59 12.85 4.31
C VAL A 183 1.86 11.47 4.89
N LYS A 184 2.08 11.40 6.20
CA LYS A 184 2.35 10.16 6.93
C LYS A 184 1.36 9.97 8.06
N VAL A 185 0.65 8.85 8.03
CA VAL A 185 -0.27 8.44 9.09
C VAL A 185 0.37 7.30 9.88
N PRO A 186 0.77 7.52 11.15
CA PRO A 186 1.33 6.45 11.98
C PRO A 186 0.26 5.41 12.30
N HIS A 187 0.66 4.15 12.47
CA HIS A 187 -0.26 3.06 12.85
C HIS A 187 -0.81 3.14 14.28
N SER A 188 -0.55 4.22 15.00
CA SER A 188 -1.27 4.58 16.23
C SER A 188 -2.55 5.38 15.95
N THR A 189 -2.82 5.71 14.69
CA THR A 189 -3.91 6.58 14.24
C THR A 189 -4.66 5.89 13.12
N ARG A 190 -6.00 5.96 13.17
CA ARG A 190 -6.84 5.42 12.10
C ARG A 190 -6.60 6.18 10.80
N PHE A 191 -6.47 5.45 9.70
CA PHE A 191 -6.34 6.04 8.38
C PHE A 191 -7.64 6.71 7.95
N ASP A 192 -7.52 7.88 7.33
CA ASP A 192 -8.62 8.68 6.82
C ASP A 192 -8.19 9.23 5.45
N ALA A 193 -8.77 8.65 4.40
CA ALA A 193 -8.40 8.96 3.01
C ALA A 193 -8.65 10.44 2.67
N GLU A 194 -9.76 11.01 3.13
CA GLU A 194 -10.15 12.39 2.82
C GLU A 194 -9.23 13.39 3.49
N LYS A 195 -8.92 13.16 4.78
CA LYS A 195 -7.95 13.99 5.50
C LYS A 195 -6.56 13.93 4.85
N VAL A 196 -6.15 12.76 4.37
CA VAL A 196 -4.87 12.60 3.66
C VAL A 196 -4.86 13.36 2.34
N LYS A 197 -5.92 13.25 1.52
CA LYS A 197 -6.07 14.01 0.26
C LYS A 197 -6.06 15.52 0.50
N GLN A 198 -6.78 15.98 1.51
CA GLN A 198 -6.81 17.40 1.90
C GLN A 198 -5.41 17.90 2.29
N GLN A 199 -4.67 17.14 3.10
CA GLN A 199 -3.29 17.49 3.49
C GLN A 199 -2.31 17.47 2.32
N LEU A 200 -2.56 16.64 1.30
CA LEU A 200 -1.83 16.66 0.03
C LEU A 200 -2.20 17.83 -0.88
N GLY A 201 -3.25 18.60 -0.54
CA GLY A 201 -3.77 19.66 -1.41
C GLY A 201 -4.54 19.14 -2.62
N ILE A 202 -5.01 17.89 -2.59
CA ILE A 202 -5.85 17.31 -3.63
C ILE A 202 -7.30 17.72 -3.32
N SER A 203 -7.86 18.66 -4.11
CA SER A 203 -9.28 19.02 -4.02
C SER A 203 -10.08 18.16 -5.00
N VAL A 204 -10.86 17.23 -4.47
CA VAL A 204 -11.88 16.53 -5.27
C VAL A 204 -13.10 17.43 -5.30
N ARG A 205 -13.33 18.13 -6.42
CA ARG A 205 -14.52 18.95 -6.57
C ARG A 205 -15.70 18.02 -6.83
N ALA A 206 -16.46 17.68 -5.79
CA ALA A 206 -17.83 17.24 -5.96
C ALA A 206 -18.61 18.45 -6.53
N TRP A 207 -18.95 18.40 -7.82
CA TRP A 207 -19.98 19.29 -8.36
C TRP A 207 -21.32 18.60 -8.07
N ASP A 208 -22.13 19.19 -7.19
CA ASP A 208 -23.57 18.92 -7.11
C ASP A 208 -24.30 19.60 -8.28
#